data_AF-A0AAI9RZZ4-F1
#
_entry.id   AF-A0AAI9RZZ4-F1
#
_cell.length_a   1.000
_cell.length_b   1.000
_cell.length_c   1.000
_cell.angle_alpha   90.00
_cell.angle_beta   90.00
_cell.angle_gamma   90.00
#
_symmetry.space_group_name_H-M   'P 1'
#
loop_
_entity.id
_entity.type
_entity.pdbx_description
1 polymer ?
#
loop_
_entity_poly.entity_id
_entity_poly.type
_entity_poly.pdbx_seq_one_letter_code
_entity_poly.pdbx_strand_id
1 'polypeptide(L)'
;MVQVINSASFSEKGKYRKENEDFIYPCDDQDRIFVLCDGMGGHGHGEIASEIVGTSVFRYLKELQIDEYTSDVLQEALDFAVEQLNDADTYHDERRMGTTLVVVALNRYNVLVGHVGDSRCYLLDNCCNIKFRTRDHSMVAEAVENQILTEEEAYNSPKKNILTRSVQAGKDEKIEMTIDTLVDVTDGDYLLLCTDGVNDALRDNEIEAVLYEGILEERTLRLREMCDEKSHDNYSAIFLQLRQDEKSPSIKDTIYYCPMCGAPLVKDGKNSCATSVQTEHVEQQKVAIPSLDENSTANKKTCDYFLFASHNNSEEYINIGGIKIKKKTYVLGSVWIIVGLFIFCLILLMTLLYSRNVEPVNQRKTIHLLQKQLKIKDQQIIHQSNEYNQIIKQLQDSLAGRKDTNMDSAEAVEEGS
;
A
#
# COMPACT_ATOMS: atom_id res chain seq x y z
N MET A 1 -5.67 -19.33 -10.36
CA MET A 1 -6.73 -18.32 -10.28
C MET A 1 -6.56 -17.53 -9.00
N VAL A 2 -6.64 -16.20 -9.08
CA VAL A 2 -6.66 -15.35 -7.88
C VAL A 2 -8.02 -15.50 -7.21
N GLN A 3 -8.03 -15.81 -5.91
CA GLN A 3 -9.24 -16.00 -5.13
C GLN A 3 -9.17 -15.21 -3.83
N VAL A 4 -10.33 -14.81 -3.31
CA VAL A 4 -10.46 -14.33 -1.94
C VAL A 4 -10.58 -15.54 -1.02
N ILE A 5 -9.80 -15.55 0.06
CA ILE A 5 -9.90 -16.61 1.08
C ILE A 5 -10.56 -16.14 2.37
N ASN A 6 -10.45 -14.86 2.68
CA ASN A 6 -11.13 -14.20 3.78
C ASN A 6 -11.44 -12.77 3.34
N SER A 7 -12.58 -12.22 3.76
CA SER A 7 -12.93 -10.82 3.57
C SER A 7 -13.46 -10.22 4.86
N ALA A 8 -13.21 -8.91 5.02
CA ALA A 8 -13.78 -8.11 6.08
C ALA A 8 -14.06 -6.72 5.54
N SER A 9 -15.14 -6.09 5.98
CA SER A 9 -15.51 -4.76 5.51
C SER A 9 -16.18 -3.94 6.59
N PHE A 10 -16.20 -2.63 6.41
CA PHE A 10 -17.02 -1.70 7.18
C PHE A 10 -17.45 -0.55 6.28
N SER A 11 -18.59 0.04 6.59
CA SER A 11 -19.05 1.30 6.00
C SER A 11 -19.81 2.05 7.07
N GLU A 12 -19.26 3.20 7.46
CA GLU A 12 -19.74 3.95 8.61
C GLU A 12 -19.97 5.40 8.20
N LYS A 13 -21.08 5.94 8.71
CA LYS A 13 -21.43 7.35 8.48
C LYS A 13 -20.41 8.33 9.06
N GLY A 14 -19.73 7.94 10.14
CA GLY A 14 -18.94 8.84 10.95
C GLY A 14 -19.76 9.84 11.76
N LYS A 15 -19.05 10.71 12.48
CA LYS A 15 -19.63 11.60 13.51
C LYS A 15 -20.22 12.90 12.98
N TYR A 16 -19.80 13.33 11.79
CA TYR A 16 -20.04 14.69 11.29
C TYR A 16 -21.02 14.74 10.11
N ARG A 17 -21.21 13.62 9.39
CA ARG A 17 -22.14 13.54 8.25
C ARG A 17 -23.54 13.15 8.72
N LYS A 18 -24.56 13.63 7.97
CA LYS A 18 -25.98 13.38 8.28
C LYS A 18 -26.41 11.97 7.87
N GLU A 19 -25.97 11.58 6.68
CA GLU A 19 -26.20 10.28 6.04
C GLU A 19 -24.86 9.65 5.64
N ASN A 20 -24.88 8.35 5.37
CA ASN A 20 -23.77 7.64 4.76
C ASN A 20 -23.97 7.61 3.24
N GLU A 21 -23.15 8.35 2.51
CA GLU A 21 -23.18 8.43 1.05
C GLU A 21 -22.23 7.42 0.40
N ASP A 22 -21.43 6.68 1.19
CA ASP A 22 -20.59 5.60 0.69
C ASP A 22 -21.39 4.34 0.36
N PHE A 23 -20.93 3.60 -0.64
CA PHE A 23 -21.47 2.30 -1.02
C PHE A 23 -20.34 1.28 -1.24
N ILE A 24 -20.50 0.08 -0.67
CA ILE A 24 -19.56 -1.04 -0.84
C ILE A 24 -20.33 -2.31 -1.21
N TYR A 25 -19.81 -3.08 -2.17
CA TYR A 25 -20.44 -4.33 -2.58
C TYR A 25 -19.49 -5.25 -3.38
N PRO A 26 -19.54 -6.58 -3.21
CA PRO A 26 -20.21 -7.32 -2.15
C PRO A 26 -19.41 -7.27 -0.85
N CYS A 27 -20.02 -7.73 0.25
CA CYS A 27 -19.39 -7.80 1.57
C CYS A 27 -19.06 -9.23 1.99
N ASP A 28 -18.99 -10.18 1.05
CA ASP A 28 -18.61 -11.57 1.29
C ASP A 28 -17.37 -11.97 0.48
N ASP A 29 -16.90 -13.20 0.63
CA ASP A 29 -15.69 -13.75 0.00
C ASP A 29 -15.98 -14.65 -1.21
N GLN A 30 -17.24 -14.71 -1.67
CA GLN A 30 -17.67 -15.64 -2.73
C GLN A 30 -17.55 -15.04 -4.13
N ASP A 31 -17.33 -13.74 -4.22
CA ASP A 31 -17.29 -12.99 -5.45
C ASP A 31 -15.87 -12.71 -5.94
N ARG A 32 -15.79 -12.44 -7.26
CA ARG A 32 -14.54 -12.03 -7.94
C ARG A 32 -14.54 -10.56 -8.31
N ILE A 33 -15.62 -9.85 -7.99
CA ILE A 33 -15.81 -8.44 -8.31
C ILE A 33 -16.12 -7.73 -7.00
N PHE A 34 -15.40 -6.65 -6.72
CA PHE A 34 -15.62 -5.80 -5.55
C PHE A 34 -15.68 -4.36 -6.00
N VAL A 35 -16.62 -3.62 -5.45
CA VAL A 35 -16.92 -2.24 -5.83
C VAL A 35 -17.03 -1.40 -4.57
N LEU A 36 -16.44 -0.21 -4.62
CA LEU A 36 -16.53 0.80 -3.59
C LEU A 36 -16.74 2.16 -4.25
N CYS A 37 -17.69 2.91 -3.74
CA CYS A 37 -18.08 4.23 -4.25
C CYS A 37 -18.22 5.19 -3.06
N ASP A 38 -17.77 6.41 -3.24
CA ASP A 38 -17.96 7.54 -2.33
C ASP A 38 -18.93 8.51 -2.98
N GLY A 39 -20.13 8.64 -2.42
CA GLY A 39 -21.20 9.45 -2.96
C GLY A 39 -20.98 10.93 -2.68
N MET A 40 -21.22 11.77 -3.68
CA MET A 40 -21.13 13.21 -3.53
C MET A 40 -22.19 13.97 -4.34
N GLY A 41 -22.79 14.98 -3.72
CA GLY A 41 -23.74 15.85 -4.41
C GLY A 41 -24.19 17.00 -3.52
N GLY A 42 -24.07 18.23 -4.00
CA GLY A 42 -24.30 19.44 -3.20
C GLY A 42 -25.74 19.72 -2.77
N HIS A 43 -26.68 18.78 -2.99
CA HIS A 43 -28.05 18.78 -2.48
C HIS A 43 -28.52 17.45 -1.86
N GLY A 44 -27.61 16.48 -1.61
CA GLY A 44 -27.93 15.26 -0.83
C GLY A 44 -28.53 14.11 -1.63
N HIS A 45 -27.88 13.72 -2.72
CA HIS A 45 -28.20 12.50 -3.48
C HIS A 45 -26.94 11.67 -3.77
N GLY A 46 -25.89 11.84 -2.95
CA GLY A 46 -24.64 11.10 -3.10
C GLY A 46 -24.85 9.61 -2.86
N GLU A 47 -25.70 9.26 -1.89
CA GLU A 47 -26.10 7.90 -1.55
C GLU A 47 -26.82 7.20 -2.70
N ILE A 48 -27.65 7.95 -3.45
CA ILE A 48 -28.35 7.41 -4.62
C ILE A 48 -27.33 7.16 -5.74
N ALA A 49 -26.41 8.10 -5.97
CA ALA A 49 -25.41 7.96 -7.01
C ALA A 49 -24.45 6.80 -6.75
N SER A 50 -23.92 6.68 -5.54
CA SER A 50 -22.97 5.63 -5.17
C SER A 50 -23.61 4.24 -5.25
N GLU A 51 -24.86 4.08 -4.80
CA GLU A 51 -25.60 2.82 -4.91
C GLU A 51 -25.89 2.43 -6.37
N ILE A 52 -26.38 3.38 -7.20
CA ILE A 52 -26.69 3.12 -8.61
C ILE A 52 -25.43 2.70 -9.37
N VAL A 53 -24.36 3.48 -9.25
CA VAL A 53 -23.12 3.21 -9.98
C VAL A 53 -22.51 1.90 -9.50
N GLY A 54 -22.40 1.71 -8.18
CA GLY A 54 -21.79 0.51 -7.61
C GLY A 54 -22.54 -0.76 -7.99
N THR A 55 -23.87 -0.74 -7.88
CA THR A 55 -24.72 -1.87 -8.24
C THR A 55 -24.71 -2.15 -9.73
N SER A 56 -24.71 -1.12 -10.58
CA SER A 56 -24.72 -1.27 -12.04
C SER A 56 -23.42 -1.88 -12.55
N VAL A 57 -22.27 -1.38 -12.08
CA VAL A 57 -20.95 -1.94 -12.41
C VAL A 57 -20.86 -3.41 -11.98
N PHE A 58 -21.23 -3.70 -10.72
CA PHE A 58 -21.18 -5.07 -10.21
C PHE A 58 -22.06 -6.02 -11.04
N ARG A 59 -23.33 -5.66 -11.27
CA ARG A 59 -24.28 -6.51 -12.00
C ARG A 59 -23.84 -6.74 -13.43
N TYR A 60 -23.42 -5.69 -14.14
CA TYR A 60 -22.92 -5.78 -15.50
C TYR A 60 -21.79 -6.83 -15.59
N LEU A 61 -20.76 -6.68 -14.76
CA LEU A 61 -19.61 -7.59 -14.75
C LEU A 61 -19.98 -9.03 -14.31
N LYS A 62 -20.91 -9.16 -13.36
CA LYS A 62 -21.36 -10.47 -12.86
C LYS A 62 -22.17 -11.23 -13.91
N GLU A 63 -23.01 -10.55 -14.68
CA GLU A 63 -23.88 -11.14 -15.70
C GLU A 63 -23.13 -11.63 -16.94
N LEU A 64 -21.94 -11.10 -17.22
CA LEU A 64 -21.10 -11.57 -18.32
C LEU A 64 -20.69 -13.05 -18.16
N GLN A 65 -20.57 -13.55 -16.92
CA GLN A 65 -20.17 -14.94 -16.62
C GLN A 65 -18.88 -15.39 -17.35
N ILE A 66 -17.91 -14.48 -17.48
CA ILE A 66 -16.62 -14.74 -18.12
C ILE A 66 -15.53 -15.05 -17.10
N ASP A 67 -14.51 -15.80 -17.51
CA ASP A 67 -13.37 -16.14 -16.65
C ASP A 67 -12.35 -15.00 -16.53
N GLU A 68 -12.17 -14.22 -17.60
CA GLU A 68 -11.16 -13.16 -17.72
C GLU A 68 -11.80 -11.83 -18.10
N TYR A 69 -11.71 -10.87 -17.19
CA TYR A 69 -12.09 -9.48 -17.41
C TYR A 69 -10.94 -8.74 -18.12
N THR A 70 -11.28 -7.73 -18.92
CA THR A 70 -10.33 -6.85 -19.62
C THR A 70 -10.58 -5.40 -19.23
N SER A 71 -9.62 -4.52 -19.54
CA SER A 71 -9.79 -3.07 -19.35
C SER A 71 -11.00 -2.53 -20.11
N ASP A 72 -11.25 -3.01 -21.33
CA ASP A 72 -12.41 -2.60 -22.13
C ASP A 72 -13.72 -2.98 -21.45
N VAL A 73 -13.81 -4.20 -20.88
CA VAL A 73 -15.00 -4.67 -20.16
C VAL A 73 -15.28 -3.83 -18.90
N LEU A 74 -14.23 -3.41 -18.18
CA LEU A 74 -14.39 -2.51 -17.03
C LEU A 74 -14.87 -1.12 -17.45
N GLN A 75 -14.35 -0.58 -18.56
CA GLN A 75 -14.82 0.70 -19.11
C GLN A 75 -16.26 0.59 -19.61
N GLU A 76 -16.65 -0.50 -20.27
CA GLU A 76 -18.04 -0.75 -20.69
C GLU A 76 -19.00 -0.84 -19.50
N ALA A 77 -18.57 -1.46 -18.39
CA ALA A 77 -19.36 -1.51 -17.17
C ALA A 77 -19.58 -0.12 -16.56
N LEU A 78 -18.57 0.75 -16.60
CA LEU A 78 -18.71 2.16 -16.18
C LEU A 78 -19.61 2.94 -17.14
N ASP A 79 -19.45 2.77 -18.44
CA ASP A 79 -20.29 3.45 -19.44
C ASP A 79 -21.77 3.08 -19.21
N PHE A 80 -22.07 1.80 -18.98
CA PHE A 80 -23.41 1.35 -18.58
C PHE A 80 -23.89 1.97 -17.28
N ALA A 81 -23.05 2.02 -16.24
CA ALA A 81 -23.41 2.63 -14.96
C ALA A 81 -23.68 4.13 -15.07
N VAL A 82 -22.96 4.85 -15.94
CA VAL A 82 -23.22 6.26 -16.26
C VAL A 82 -24.57 6.44 -16.94
N GLU A 83 -24.96 5.55 -17.85
CA GLU A 83 -26.31 5.56 -18.45
C GLU A 83 -27.39 5.38 -17.37
N GLN A 84 -27.22 4.42 -16.45
CA GLN A 84 -28.17 4.20 -15.36
C GLN A 84 -28.25 5.42 -14.42
N LEU A 85 -27.11 6.06 -14.14
CA LEU A 85 -27.06 7.28 -13.32
C LEU A 85 -27.78 8.45 -14.02
N ASN A 86 -27.59 8.60 -15.33
CA ASN A 86 -28.27 9.64 -16.12
C ASN A 86 -29.79 9.45 -16.15
N ASP A 87 -30.26 8.20 -16.29
CA ASP A 87 -31.68 7.88 -16.29
C ASP A 87 -32.35 8.16 -14.93
N ALA A 88 -31.60 7.97 -13.83
CA ALA A 88 -32.08 8.23 -12.48
C ALA A 88 -32.02 9.71 -12.08
N ASP A 89 -31.16 10.51 -12.72
CA ASP A 89 -31.02 11.94 -12.46
C ASP A 89 -32.19 12.74 -13.04
N THR A 90 -33.33 12.66 -12.37
CA THR A 90 -34.54 13.44 -12.68
C THR A 90 -34.50 14.84 -12.04
N TYR A 91 -33.45 15.15 -11.29
CA TYR A 91 -33.28 16.42 -10.60
C TYR A 91 -32.73 17.43 -11.61
N HIS A 92 -33.59 18.32 -12.10
CA HIS A 92 -33.20 19.46 -12.95
C HIS A 92 -32.42 20.55 -12.16
N ASP A 93 -31.48 20.14 -11.33
CA ASP A 93 -30.66 21.00 -10.49
C ASP A 93 -29.35 21.35 -11.21
N GLU A 94 -28.79 22.51 -10.88
CA GLU A 94 -27.45 22.91 -11.31
C GLU A 94 -26.36 22.00 -10.70
N ARG A 95 -26.65 21.35 -9.56
CA ARG A 95 -25.77 20.38 -8.91
C ARG A 95 -26.29 18.96 -9.06
N ARG A 96 -25.74 18.25 -10.04
CA ARG A 96 -26.08 16.85 -10.32
C ARG A 96 -25.47 15.90 -9.29
N MET A 97 -26.10 14.75 -9.13
CA MET A 97 -25.56 13.67 -8.31
C MET A 97 -24.30 13.08 -8.94
N GLY A 98 -23.39 12.61 -8.10
CA GLY A 98 -22.16 11.98 -8.55
C GLY A 98 -21.53 11.12 -7.47
N THR A 99 -20.47 10.40 -7.85
CA THR A 99 -19.76 9.50 -6.96
C THR A 99 -18.36 9.20 -7.50
N THR A 100 -17.49 8.69 -6.64
CA THR A 100 -16.26 8.00 -7.07
C THR A 100 -16.58 6.55 -7.45
N LEU A 101 -15.61 5.84 -8.00
CA LEU A 101 -15.68 4.41 -8.23
C LEU A 101 -14.30 3.79 -8.05
N VAL A 102 -14.23 2.70 -7.32
CA VAL A 102 -13.14 1.72 -7.33
C VAL A 102 -13.78 0.37 -7.60
N VAL A 103 -13.35 -0.31 -8.66
CA VAL A 103 -13.76 -1.67 -8.99
C VAL A 103 -12.54 -2.56 -9.08
N VAL A 104 -12.62 -3.73 -8.44
CA VAL A 104 -11.61 -4.78 -8.49
C VAL A 104 -12.23 -6.01 -9.15
N ALA A 105 -11.56 -6.57 -10.14
CA ALA A 105 -11.94 -7.82 -10.79
C ALA A 105 -10.80 -8.84 -10.74
N LEU A 106 -11.07 -10.00 -10.13
CA LEU A 106 -10.10 -11.08 -9.95
C LEU A 106 -10.10 -12.03 -11.15
N ASN A 107 -8.99 -12.03 -11.88
CA ASN A 107 -8.73 -12.91 -13.00
C ASN A 107 -7.91 -14.13 -12.59
N ARG A 108 -7.59 -15.00 -13.55
CA ARG A 108 -6.82 -16.21 -13.23
C ARG A 108 -5.39 -15.88 -12.76
N TYR A 109 -4.74 -14.91 -13.40
CA TYR A 109 -3.32 -14.63 -13.19
C TYR A 109 -3.02 -13.19 -12.76
N ASN A 110 -4.04 -12.33 -12.71
CA ASN A 110 -3.89 -10.93 -12.37
C ASN A 110 -5.14 -10.42 -11.64
N VAL A 111 -5.05 -9.18 -11.16
CA VAL A 111 -6.18 -8.42 -10.66
C VAL A 111 -6.28 -7.14 -11.48
N LEU A 112 -7.47 -6.84 -12.00
CA LEU A 112 -7.75 -5.54 -12.60
C LEU A 112 -8.32 -4.62 -11.54
N VAL A 113 -7.75 -3.42 -11.45
CA VAL A 113 -8.23 -2.34 -10.59
C VAL A 113 -8.62 -1.18 -11.48
N GLY A 114 -9.90 -0.87 -11.54
CA GLY A 114 -10.43 0.29 -12.23
C GLY A 114 -10.85 1.36 -11.23
N HIS A 115 -10.47 2.62 -11.43
CA HIS A 115 -10.93 3.69 -10.55
C HIS A 115 -11.22 5.03 -11.24
N VAL A 116 -12.12 5.79 -10.62
CA VAL A 116 -12.49 7.16 -10.96
C VAL A 116 -12.71 7.94 -9.66
N GLY A 117 -11.82 8.86 -9.32
CA GLY A 117 -11.93 9.69 -8.12
C GLY A 117 -10.69 9.55 -7.25
N ASP A 118 -10.85 9.83 -5.96
CA ASP A 118 -9.80 9.78 -4.93
C ASP A 118 -10.02 8.68 -3.88
N SER A 119 -11.07 7.88 -3.99
CA SER A 119 -11.13 6.57 -3.34
C SER A 119 -10.01 5.67 -3.86
N ARG A 120 -9.45 4.83 -3.00
CA ARG A 120 -8.20 4.12 -3.26
C ARG A 120 -8.33 2.61 -3.23
N CYS A 121 -7.44 1.94 -3.95
CA CYS A 121 -7.15 0.53 -3.81
C CYS A 121 -5.65 0.35 -3.53
N TYR A 122 -5.32 -0.45 -2.54
CA TYR A 122 -3.95 -0.83 -2.17
C TYR A 122 -3.75 -2.33 -2.38
N LEU A 123 -2.60 -2.71 -2.91
CA LEU A 123 -2.07 -4.07 -2.80
C LEU A 123 -0.99 -4.07 -1.71
N LEU A 124 -1.18 -4.93 -0.71
CA LEU A 124 -0.29 -5.10 0.42
C LEU A 124 0.33 -6.50 0.34
N ASP A 125 1.62 -6.60 0.66
CA ASP A 125 2.26 -7.92 0.81
C ASP A 125 1.75 -8.65 2.07
N ASN A 126 2.18 -9.89 2.26
CA ASN A 126 1.82 -10.69 3.43
C ASN A 126 2.26 -10.07 4.79
N CYS A 127 3.22 -9.15 4.77
CA CYS A 127 3.71 -8.38 5.91
C CYS A 127 3.03 -7.00 6.05
N CYS A 128 2.00 -6.74 5.22
CA CYS A 128 1.24 -5.49 5.14
C CYS A 128 2.05 -4.26 4.68
N ASN A 129 3.11 -4.45 3.89
CA ASN A 129 3.77 -3.33 3.21
C ASN A 129 3.06 -3.03 1.89
N ILE A 130 2.91 -1.76 1.55
CA ILE A 130 2.25 -1.31 0.32
C ILE A 130 3.15 -1.63 -0.89
N LYS A 131 2.67 -2.52 -1.76
CA LYS A 131 3.26 -2.83 -3.07
C LYS A 131 2.73 -1.90 -4.16
N PHE A 132 1.45 -1.54 -4.06
CA PHE A 132 0.76 -0.70 -5.03
C PHE A 132 -0.36 0.09 -4.36
N ARG A 133 -0.65 1.27 -4.91
CA ARG A 133 -1.79 2.13 -4.58
C ARG A 133 -2.28 2.81 -5.85
N THR A 134 -3.59 2.92 -6.02
CA THR A 134 -4.16 3.78 -7.09
C THR A 134 -3.78 5.25 -6.87
N ARG A 135 -3.84 6.03 -7.95
CA ARG A 135 -3.54 7.45 -7.90
C ARG A 135 -4.81 8.28 -7.99
N ASP A 136 -5.00 9.15 -7.02
CA ASP A 136 -6.18 10.02 -6.93
C ASP A 136 -6.34 10.90 -8.17
N HIS A 137 -7.57 11.01 -8.66
CA HIS A 137 -7.97 12.02 -9.63
C HIS A 137 -8.36 13.32 -8.90
N SER A 138 -7.37 13.94 -8.26
CA SER A 138 -7.52 15.20 -7.52
C SER A 138 -6.54 16.27 -8.01
N MET A 139 -6.92 17.54 -7.82
CA MET A 139 -6.10 18.68 -8.27
C MET A 139 -4.72 18.67 -7.62
N VAL A 140 -4.63 18.21 -6.36
CA VAL A 140 -3.36 18.13 -5.64
C VAL A 140 -2.51 16.96 -6.12
N ALA A 141 -3.11 15.81 -6.43
CA ALA A 141 -2.40 14.65 -6.98
C ALA A 141 -1.85 14.94 -8.40
N GLU A 142 -2.57 15.68 -9.22
CA GLU A 142 -2.06 16.19 -10.51
C GLU A 142 -0.91 17.19 -10.31
N ALA A 143 -1.02 18.08 -9.32
CA ALA A 143 0.04 19.03 -9.02
C ALA A 143 1.33 18.35 -8.52
N VAL A 144 1.21 17.27 -7.75
CA VAL A 144 2.37 16.47 -7.30
C VAL A 144 3.09 15.81 -8.47
N GLU A 145 2.36 15.17 -9.38
CA GLU A 145 2.97 14.56 -10.57
C GLU A 145 3.69 15.59 -11.44
N ASN A 146 3.11 16.78 -11.59
CA ASN A 146 3.73 17.88 -12.31
C ASN A 146 4.85 18.58 -11.53
N GLN A 147 5.26 18.04 -10.38
CA GLN A 147 6.32 18.56 -9.51
C GLN A 147 6.06 20.01 -9.04
N ILE A 148 4.78 20.40 -8.97
CA ILE A 148 4.32 21.71 -8.49
C ILE A 148 4.19 21.68 -6.96
N LEU A 149 3.73 20.56 -6.41
CA LEU A 149 3.62 20.31 -4.97
C LEU A 149 4.42 19.06 -4.59
N THR A 150 4.86 19.02 -3.34
CA THR A 150 5.28 17.77 -2.69
C THR A 150 4.07 17.02 -2.14
N GLU A 151 4.22 15.71 -1.86
CA GLU A 151 3.18 14.90 -1.19
C GLU A 151 2.74 15.50 0.15
N GLU A 152 3.69 16.06 0.91
CA GLU A 152 3.39 16.71 2.20
C GLU A 152 2.59 18.00 2.03
N GLU A 153 2.89 18.81 1.01
CA GLU A 153 2.12 20.01 0.69
C GLU A 153 0.73 19.67 0.14
N ALA A 154 0.63 18.60 -0.66
CA ALA A 154 -0.64 18.12 -1.18
C ALA A 154 -1.58 17.66 -0.06
N TYR A 155 -1.06 16.88 0.90
CA TYR A 155 -1.82 16.37 2.05
C TYR A 155 -2.39 17.51 2.91
N ASN A 156 -1.62 18.59 3.12
CA ASN A 156 -2.04 19.74 3.92
C ASN A 156 -2.77 20.84 3.11
N SER A 157 -3.01 20.60 1.81
CA SER A 157 -3.59 21.61 0.92
C SER A 157 -5.07 21.82 1.23
N PRO A 158 -5.56 23.08 1.26
CA PRO A 158 -6.99 23.35 1.37
C PRO A 158 -7.78 22.92 0.13
N LYS A 159 -7.10 22.52 -0.95
CA LYS A 159 -7.69 22.07 -2.21
C LYS A 159 -7.63 20.55 -2.38
N LYS A 160 -7.29 19.78 -1.34
CA LYS A 160 -7.08 18.33 -1.46
C LYS A 160 -8.36 17.58 -1.90
N ASN A 161 -9.53 18.03 -1.47
CA ASN A 161 -10.84 17.45 -1.83
C ASN A 161 -11.39 17.95 -3.19
N ILE A 162 -10.59 18.63 -4.03
CA ILE A 162 -11.04 19.05 -5.36
C ILE A 162 -10.71 17.95 -6.36
N LEU A 163 -11.72 17.18 -6.75
CA LEU A 163 -11.61 16.14 -7.76
C LEU A 163 -11.46 16.73 -9.16
N THR A 164 -10.59 16.11 -9.96
CA THR A 164 -10.47 16.35 -11.40
C THR A 164 -11.26 15.36 -12.22
N ARG A 165 -11.60 14.19 -11.64
CA ARG A 165 -12.48 13.20 -12.27
C ARG A 165 -13.40 12.54 -11.24
N SER A 166 -14.64 12.32 -11.67
CA SER A 166 -15.67 11.63 -10.91
C SER A 166 -16.77 11.13 -11.84
N VAL A 167 -17.56 10.18 -11.38
CA VAL A 167 -18.78 9.74 -12.07
C VAL A 167 -19.89 10.74 -11.76
N GLN A 168 -20.40 11.45 -12.76
CA GLN A 168 -21.43 12.49 -12.57
C GLN A 168 -22.50 12.35 -13.64
N ALA A 169 -23.75 12.57 -13.24
CA ALA A 169 -24.86 12.56 -14.18
C ALA A 169 -24.77 13.70 -15.21
N GLY A 170 -25.35 13.46 -16.39
CA GLY A 170 -25.54 14.37 -17.51
C GLY A 170 -24.27 14.99 -18.10
N LYS A 171 -23.07 14.50 -17.77
CA LYS A 171 -21.84 15.02 -18.35
C LYS A 171 -21.75 14.53 -19.80
N ASP A 172 -21.66 15.48 -20.75
CA ASP A 172 -21.58 15.15 -22.18
C ASP A 172 -20.23 14.49 -22.57
N GLU A 173 -19.21 14.67 -21.73
CA GLU A 173 -17.90 14.06 -21.92
C GLU A 173 -17.87 12.63 -21.37
N LYS A 174 -17.33 11.70 -22.18
CA LYS A 174 -17.08 10.33 -21.73
C LYS A 174 -16.15 10.34 -20.52
N ILE A 175 -16.54 9.64 -19.46
CA ILE A 175 -15.73 9.48 -18.25
C ILE A 175 -14.76 8.32 -18.47
N GLU A 176 -13.46 8.61 -18.45
CA GLU A 176 -12.42 7.60 -18.60
C GLU A 176 -12.04 6.98 -17.25
N MET A 177 -12.10 5.66 -17.16
CA MET A 177 -11.59 4.90 -16.03
C MET A 177 -10.08 4.74 -16.15
N THR A 178 -9.36 4.98 -15.05
CA THR A 178 -7.96 4.55 -14.97
C THR A 178 -7.93 3.09 -14.55
N ILE A 179 -7.21 2.24 -15.29
CA ILE A 179 -7.22 0.79 -15.09
C ILE A 179 -5.79 0.28 -14.95
N ASP A 180 -5.48 -0.30 -13.80
CA ASP A 180 -4.22 -0.95 -13.49
C ASP A 180 -4.36 -2.48 -13.51
N THR A 181 -3.38 -3.16 -14.09
CA THR A 181 -3.30 -4.64 -14.09
C THR A 181 -2.22 -5.10 -13.12
N LEU A 182 -2.61 -5.69 -11.99
CA LEU A 182 -1.71 -6.20 -10.97
C LEU A 182 -1.33 -7.65 -11.28
N VAL A 183 -0.08 -7.88 -11.68
CA VAL A 183 0.43 -9.21 -12.12
C VAL A 183 1.34 -9.89 -11.08
N ASP A 184 1.71 -9.18 -10.03
CA ASP A 184 2.66 -9.58 -8.99
C ASP A 184 1.96 -10.02 -7.70
N VAL A 185 0.67 -10.33 -7.77
CA VAL A 185 -0.12 -10.83 -6.63
C VAL A 185 0.41 -12.19 -6.17
N THR A 186 0.81 -12.26 -4.90
CA THR A 186 1.33 -13.46 -4.25
C THR A 186 0.36 -14.04 -3.23
N ASP A 187 0.56 -15.31 -2.89
CA ASP A 187 -0.25 -15.99 -1.88
C ASP A 187 -0.13 -15.29 -0.52
N GLY A 188 -1.26 -14.94 0.09
CA GLY A 188 -1.35 -14.20 1.34
C GLY A 188 -1.21 -12.69 1.21
N ASP A 189 -1.14 -12.13 0.00
CA ASP A 189 -1.26 -10.69 -0.24
C ASP A 189 -2.67 -10.20 0.16
N TYR A 190 -2.81 -8.90 0.39
CA TYR A 190 -4.09 -8.29 0.69
C TYR A 190 -4.45 -7.18 -0.29
N LEU A 191 -5.74 -7.06 -0.61
CA LEU A 191 -6.29 -5.86 -1.25
C LEU A 191 -7.10 -5.08 -0.23
N LEU A 192 -6.83 -3.78 -0.14
CA LEU A 192 -7.63 -2.84 0.64
C LEU A 192 -8.23 -1.80 -0.31
N LEU A 193 -9.55 -1.80 -0.45
CA LEU A 193 -10.28 -0.70 -1.09
C LEU A 193 -10.78 0.21 0.03
N CYS A 194 -10.67 1.53 -0.12
CA CYS A 194 -11.21 2.48 0.86
C CYS A 194 -11.66 3.81 0.25
N THR A 195 -12.64 4.46 0.90
CA THR A 195 -13.07 5.85 0.59
C THR A 195 -12.12 6.87 1.19
N ASP A 196 -12.27 8.14 0.80
CA ASP A 196 -11.36 9.22 1.23
C ASP A 196 -11.35 9.37 2.76
N GLY A 197 -12.46 9.09 3.44
CA GLY A 197 -12.59 9.14 4.88
C GLY A 197 -11.66 8.19 5.63
N VAL A 198 -11.06 7.19 4.97
CA VAL A 198 -9.99 6.35 5.52
C VAL A 198 -8.62 6.95 5.23
N ASN A 199 -8.28 7.25 3.98
CA ASN A 199 -6.93 7.73 3.60
C ASN A 199 -6.66 9.20 3.92
N ASP A 200 -7.69 9.99 4.23
CA ASP A 200 -7.53 11.30 4.85
C ASP A 200 -7.26 11.19 6.35
N ALA A 201 -7.88 10.22 7.01
CA ALA A 201 -7.72 9.97 8.45
C ALA A 201 -6.37 9.32 8.78
N LEU A 202 -5.84 8.49 7.89
CA LEU A 202 -4.62 7.73 8.06
C LEU A 202 -3.75 7.84 6.81
N ARG A 203 -2.50 8.28 7.00
CA ARG A 203 -1.51 8.23 5.93
C ARG A 203 -1.13 6.78 5.61
N ASP A 204 -0.60 6.55 4.42
CA ASP A 204 -0.11 5.24 3.96
C ASP A 204 0.74 4.50 5.01
N ASN A 205 1.70 5.18 5.63
CA ASN A 205 2.55 4.59 6.66
C ASN A 205 1.80 4.26 7.96
N GLU A 206 0.71 4.97 8.26
CA GLU A 206 -0.19 4.65 9.38
C GLU A 206 -1.10 3.47 9.02
N ILE A 207 -1.55 3.36 7.78
CA ILE A 207 -2.31 2.21 7.27
C ILE A 207 -1.45 0.94 7.41
N GLU A 208 -0.21 0.95 6.92
CA GLU A 208 0.73 -0.19 7.09
C GLU A 208 0.90 -0.57 8.57
N ALA A 209 1.12 0.43 9.44
CA ALA A 209 1.32 0.21 10.87
C ALA A 209 0.08 -0.39 11.55
N VAL A 210 -1.12 0.07 11.18
CA VAL A 210 -2.39 -0.43 11.73
C VAL A 210 -2.63 -1.88 11.31
N LEU A 211 -2.27 -2.24 10.07
CA LEU A 211 -2.52 -3.57 9.52
C LEU A 211 -1.43 -4.60 9.84
N TYR A 212 -0.29 -4.16 10.39
CA TYR A 212 0.93 -4.99 10.56
C TYR A 212 0.73 -6.33 11.31
N GLU A 213 -0.05 -6.33 12.39
CA GLU A 213 -0.22 -7.50 13.28
C GLU A 213 -1.64 -8.08 13.19
N GLY A 214 -1.87 -9.29 13.70
CA GLY A 214 -3.21 -9.86 13.86
C GLY A 214 -3.79 -10.52 12.62
N ILE A 215 -4.99 -11.08 12.77
CA ILE A 215 -5.78 -11.66 11.67
C ILE A 215 -6.59 -10.58 10.94
N LEU A 216 -7.19 -10.92 9.79
CA LEU A 216 -7.90 -9.97 8.93
C LEU A 216 -8.96 -9.17 9.71
N GLU A 217 -9.75 -9.83 10.55
CA GLU A 217 -10.81 -9.22 11.34
C GLU A 217 -10.27 -8.22 12.38
N GLU A 218 -9.18 -8.58 13.07
CA GLU A 218 -8.52 -7.71 14.05
C GLU A 218 -7.85 -6.49 13.40
N ARG A 219 -7.32 -6.66 12.18
CA ARG A 219 -6.76 -5.57 11.37
C ARG A 219 -7.85 -4.60 10.93
N THR A 220 -8.94 -5.14 10.39
CA THR A 220 -10.10 -4.34 9.94
C THR A 220 -10.74 -3.60 11.10
N LEU A 221 -10.89 -4.24 12.27
CA LEU A 221 -11.44 -3.60 13.46
C LEU A 221 -10.56 -2.42 13.91
N ARG A 222 -9.23 -2.60 13.99
CA ARG A 222 -8.32 -1.51 14.35
C ARG A 222 -8.34 -0.38 13.32
N LEU A 223 -8.41 -0.69 12.03
CA LEU A 223 -8.53 0.32 10.98
C LEU A 223 -9.79 1.16 11.16
N ARG A 224 -10.93 0.50 11.41
CA ARG A 224 -12.19 1.15 11.72
C ARG A 224 -12.08 2.02 12.98
N GLU A 225 -11.58 1.50 14.10
CA GLU A 225 -11.44 2.25 15.36
C GLU A 225 -10.60 3.52 15.18
N MET A 226 -9.51 3.44 14.42
CA MET A 226 -8.69 4.60 14.08
C MET A 226 -9.45 5.63 13.24
N CYS A 227 -10.32 5.18 12.31
CA CYS A 227 -11.19 6.06 11.54
C CYS A 227 -12.30 6.67 12.39
N ASP A 228 -12.91 5.92 13.33
CA ASP A 228 -13.90 6.42 14.29
C ASP A 228 -13.35 7.61 15.08
N GLU A 229 -12.04 7.61 15.39
CA GLU A 229 -11.37 8.70 16.10
C GLU A 229 -10.98 9.89 15.21
N LYS A 230 -10.42 9.62 14.02
CA LYS A 230 -9.75 10.64 13.19
C LYS A 230 -10.56 11.14 12.00
N SER A 231 -11.49 10.33 11.47
CA SER A 231 -12.22 10.67 10.26
C SER A 231 -13.26 11.77 10.52
N HIS A 232 -13.38 12.66 9.54
CA HIS A 232 -14.38 13.72 9.52
C HIS A 232 -15.48 13.47 8.49
N ASP A 233 -15.46 12.30 7.84
CA ASP A 233 -16.33 11.95 6.73
C ASP A 233 -17.05 10.62 6.96
N ASN A 234 -17.82 10.17 5.96
CA ASN A 234 -18.11 8.76 5.78
C ASN A 234 -16.80 8.00 5.56
N TYR A 235 -16.67 6.80 6.11
CA TYR A 235 -15.48 5.97 5.89
C TYR A 235 -15.89 4.53 5.69
N SER A 236 -15.43 3.99 4.58
CA SER A 236 -15.74 2.64 4.16
C SER A 236 -14.50 1.95 3.65
N ALA A 237 -14.41 0.65 3.90
CA ALA A 237 -13.33 -0.18 3.38
C ALA A 237 -13.78 -1.62 3.14
N ILE A 238 -13.17 -2.23 2.12
CA ILE A 238 -13.22 -3.67 1.86
C ILE A 238 -11.79 -4.19 1.96
N PHE A 239 -11.55 -5.15 2.85
CA PHE A 239 -10.25 -5.78 3.05
C PHE A 239 -10.31 -7.26 2.68
N LEU A 240 -9.53 -7.64 1.68
CA LEU A 240 -9.54 -8.97 1.07
C LEU A 240 -8.19 -9.62 1.26
N GLN A 241 -8.18 -10.85 1.79
CA GLN A 241 -6.99 -11.69 1.76
C GLN A 241 -7.02 -12.56 0.50
N LEU A 242 -5.94 -12.51 -0.27
CA LEU A 242 -5.84 -13.19 -1.55
C LEU A 242 -5.04 -14.49 -1.45
N ARG A 243 -5.46 -15.46 -2.27
CA ARG A 243 -4.68 -16.65 -2.60
C ARG A 243 -4.46 -16.69 -4.11
N GLN A 244 -3.22 -16.97 -4.52
CA GLN A 244 -2.89 -17.20 -5.92
C GLN A 244 -2.54 -18.68 -6.14
N ASP A 245 -3.53 -19.45 -6.60
CA ASP A 245 -3.40 -20.90 -6.79
C ASP A 245 -2.51 -21.26 -8.00
N GLU A 246 -2.35 -20.34 -8.95
CA GLU A 246 -1.61 -20.58 -10.18
C GLU A 246 -0.59 -19.47 -10.41
N LYS A 247 0.68 -19.84 -10.61
CA LYS A 247 1.70 -18.85 -10.96
C LYS A 247 1.45 -18.35 -12.38
N SER A 248 1.47 -17.04 -12.57
CA SER A 248 1.36 -16.44 -13.90
C SER A 248 2.46 -17.01 -14.83
N PRO A 249 2.12 -17.42 -16.06
CA PRO A 249 3.10 -17.87 -17.04
C PRO A 249 4.10 -16.77 -17.46
N SER A 250 3.89 -15.51 -17.04
CA SER A 250 4.80 -14.39 -17.28
C SER A 250 6.03 -14.39 -16.35
N ILE A 251 6.04 -15.15 -15.26
CA ILE A 251 7.30 -15.49 -14.56
C ILE A 251 7.92 -16.63 -15.35
N LYS A 252 8.49 -16.31 -16.51
CA LYS A 252 9.55 -17.15 -17.05
C LYS A 252 10.65 -17.09 -16.01
N ASP A 253 10.84 -18.17 -15.25
CA ASP A 253 12.14 -18.47 -14.68
C ASP A 253 13.14 -18.22 -15.81
N THR A 254 13.97 -17.20 -15.68
CA THR A 254 14.98 -16.93 -16.70
C THR A 254 15.96 -18.09 -16.59
N ILE A 255 15.73 -19.12 -17.40
CA ILE A 255 16.63 -20.26 -17.51
C ILE A 255 17.85 -19.73 -18.24
N TYR A 256 18.88 -19.37 -17.49
CA TYR A 256 20.18 -19.08 -18.06
C TYR A 256 20.74 -20.37 -18.65
N TYR A 257 21.14 -20.35 -19.91
CA TYR A 257 21.81 -21.48 -20.55
C TYR A 257 23.32 -21.21 -20.58
N CYS A 258 24.12 -22.24 -20.32
CA CYS A 258 25.56 -22.18 -20.47
C CYS A 258 25.90 -21.90 -21.95
N PRO A 259 26.58 -20.79 -22.30
CA PRO A 259 26.86 -20.44 -23.68
C PRO A 259 27.82 -21.42 -24.38
N MET A 260 28.56 -22.23 -23.60
CA MET A 260 29.53 -23.20 -24.12
C MET A 260 28.92 -24.57 -24.46
N CYS A 261 27.89 -25.01 -23.73
CA CYS A 261 27.31 -26.35 -23.90
C CYS A 261 25.78 -26.39 -24.03
N GLY A 262 25.09 -25.25 -23.89
CA GLY A 262 23.64 -25.16 -23.99
C GLY A 262 22.87 -25.78 -22.82
N ALA A 263 23.53 -26.17 -21.73
CA ALA A 263 22.86 -26.74 -20.56
C ALA A 263 22.20 -25.65 -19.69
N PRO A 264 20.99 -25.90 -19.12
CA PRO A 264 20.33 -24.96 -18.21
C PRO A 264 21.09 -24.84 -16.87
N LEU A 265 21.29 -23.61 -16.39
CA LEU A 265 22.15 -23.25 -15.25
C LEU A 265 21.45 -23.28 -13.89
N VAL A 266 20.15 -23.57 -13.81
CA VAL A 266 19.45 -23.65 -12.53
C VAL A 266 18.51 -24.85 -12.51
N LYS A 267 18.80 -25.81 -11.64
CA LYS A 267 17.74 -26.55 -10.96
C LYS A 267 18.00 -26.82 -9.48
N ASP A 268 19.26 -26.99 -9.02
CA ASP A 268 19.50 -27.36 -7.60
C ASP A 268 20.83 -26.85 -6.99
N GLY A 269 21.31 -25.66 -7.37
CA GLY A 269 22.52 -25.06 -6.75
C GLY A 269 23.82 -25.85 -6.97
N LYS A 270 23.83 -26.84 -7.88
CA LYS A 270 25.01 -27.56 -8.33
C LYS A 270 25.20 -27.32 -9.82
N ASN A 271 26.34 -26.76 -10.20
CA ASN A 271 26.74 -26.62 -11.59
C ASN A 271 26.82 -28.02 -12.23
N SER A 272 25.96 -28.31 -13.20
CA SER A 272 25.98 -29.55 -13.98
C SER A 272 27.06 -29.57 -15.08
N CYS A 273 27.84 -28.48 -15.20
CA CYS A 273 28.92 -28.37 -16.17
C CYS A 273 30.23 -28.90 -15.57
N ALA A 274 30.57 -30.15 -15.91
CA ALA A 274 31.84 -30.78 -15.57
C ALA A 274 32.95 -30.41 -16.57
N THR A 275 33.16 -29.11 -16.82
CA THR A 275 34.28 -28.65 -17.65
C THR A 275 35.12 -27.68 -16.86
N SER A 276 36.24 -28.18 -16.34
CA SER A 276 37.32 -27.39 -15.75
C SER A 276 37.98 -26.55 -16.83
N VAL A 277 37.68 -25.25 -16.92
CA VAL A 277 38.50 -24.30 -17.69
C VAL A 277 38.60 -22.98 -16.93
N GLN A 278 39.84 -22.51 -16.86
CA GLN A 278 40.32 -21.37 -16.10
C GLN A 278 39.63 -20.06 -16.49
N THR A 279 39.47 -19.20 -15.49
CA THR A 279 39.04 -17.81 -15.60
C THR A 279 39.96 -17.03 -16.53
N GLU A 280 39.44 -16.58 -17.67
CA GLU A 280 39.95 -15.39 -18.37
C GLU A 280 38.81 -14.76 -19.18
N HIS A 281 38.81 -13.42 -19.19
CA HIS A 281 37.82 -12.50 -19.74
C HIS A 281 37.05 -12.97 -20.98
N VAL A 282 35.71 -12.89 -20.93
CA VAL A 282 34.89 -12.80 -22.15
C VAL A 282 33.84 -11.70 -22.00
N GLU A 283 34.03 -10.71 -22.87
CA GLU A 283 33.22 -9.55 -23.21
C GLU A 283 31.76 -9.93 -23.55
N GLN A 284 30.80 -9.14 -23.07
CA GLN A 284 29.39 -9.30 -23.41
C GLN A 284 29.14 -8.96 -24.88
N GLN A 285 29.02 -9.97 -25.75
CA GLN A 285 28.48 -9.79 -27.09
C GLN A 285 26.95 -9.94 -27.08
N LYS A 286 26.28 -8.81 -27.32
CA LYS A 286 24.86 -8.71 -27.69
C LYS A 286 24.67 -9.31 -29.08
N VAL A 287 23.94 -10.43 -29.20
CA VAL A 287 23.48 -10.93 -30.49
C VAL A 287 22.06 -10.42 -30.73
N ALA A 288 21.92 -9.53 -31.72
CA ALA A 288 20.65 -9.12 -32.29
C ALA A 288 20.25 -10.09 -33.41
N ILE A 289 18.95 -10.38 -33.54
CA ILE A 289 18.36 -11.12 -34.67
C ILE A 289 17.61 -10.10 -35.55
N PRO A 290 18.01 -9.88 -36.82
CA PRO A 290 17.21 -9.19 -37.85
C PRO A 290 16.41 -10.21 -38.68
N SER A 291 15.38 -9.95 -39.47
CA SER A 291 14.53 -8.79 -39.85
C SER A 291 13.49 -9.35 -40.87
N LEU A 292 12.39 -8.64 -41.14
CA LEU A 292 11.61 -8.49 -42.40
C LEU A 292 10.32 -7.74 -41.96
N ASP A 293 9.91 -6.58 -42.48
CA ASP A 293 9.99 -6.05 -43.84
C ASP A 293 10.25 -4.53 -43.90
N GLU A 294 10.81 -4.12 -45.04
CA GLU A 294 11.19 -2.76 -45.44
C GLU A 294 10.00 -1.94 -45.97
N ASN A 295 9.92 -0.65 -45.59
CA ASN A 295 9.95 0.43 -46.58
C ASN A 295 9.99 1.83 -45.92
N SER A 296 11.14 2.51 -46.13
CA SER A 296 11.30 3.93 -46.52
C SER A 296 10.55 5.01 -45.70
N THR A 297 11.14 6.06 -45.14
CA THR A 297 12.24 6.90 -45.63
C THR A 297 12.76 7.82 -44.50
N ALA A 298 14.10 7.88 -44.39
CA ALA A 298 14.95 9.02 -44.03
C ALA A 298 14.40 10.17 -43.14
N ASN A 299 15.00 10.37 -41.95
CA ASN A 299 16.05 11.39 -41.81
C ASN A 299 16.92 11.23 -40.54
N LYS A 300 18.23 11.35 -40.75
CA LYS A 300 19.35 11.30 -39.79
C LYS A 300 19.38 12.52 -38.86
N LYS A 301 19.83 12.31 -37.60
CA LYS A 301 20.98 12.99 -36.93
C LYS A 301 20.98 12.57 -35.44
N THR A 302 21.77 11.57 -35.03
CA THR A 302 23.09 11.67 -34.36
C THR A 302 23.14 12.55 -33.11
N CYS A 303 23.44 11.88 -31.99
CA CYS A 303 23.92 12.44 -30.72
C CYS A 303 25.09 13.40 -30.92
N ASP A 304 25.08 14.49 -30.17
CA ASP A 304 26.31 15.13 -29.67
C ASP A 304 26.13 15.43 -28.18
N TYR A 305 26.93 14.74 -27.37
CA TYR A 305 27.24 15.05 -25.98
C TYR A 305 28.42 16.04 -26.00
N PHE A 306 28.34 17.10 -25.18
CA PHE A 306 29.30 18.19 -24.99
C PHE A 306 29.40 19.25 -26.10
N LEU A 307 28.79 20.43 -25.88
CA LEU A 307 29.50 21.68 -25.51
C LEU A 307 28.55 22.89 -25.45
N PHE A 308 28.97 23.88 -24.66
CA PHE A 308 28.51 25.28 -24.54
C PHE A 308 27.31 25.61 -23.64
N ALA A 309 27.68 26.07 -22.44
CA ALA A 309 27.02 27.18 -21.79
C ALA A 309 26.98 28.40 -22.73
N SER A 310 25.78 28.91 -23.01
CA SER A 310 25.58 30.30 -23.40
C SER A 310 24.26 30.79 -22.83
N HIS A 311 24.32 31.93 -22.15
CA HIS A 311 23.17 32.69 -21.67
C HIS A 311 22.20 32.99 -22.80
N ASN A 312 20.91 32.73 -22.58
CA ASN A 312 19.84 33.52 -23.16
C ASN A 312 18.64 33.59 -22.19
N ASN A 313 18.36 34.80 -21.71
CA ASN A 313 17.11 35.15 -21.04
C ASN A 313 15.98 35.14 -22.09
N SER A 314 15.20 34.07 -22.16
CA SER A 314 13.90 34.07 -22.82
C SER A 314 12.81 33.83 -21.78
N GLU A 315 11.89 34.79 -21.64
CA GLU A 315 10.74 34.67 -20.74
C GLU A 315 9.77 33.59 -21.27
N GLU A 316 9.71 32.44 -20.59
CA GLU A 316 8.73 31.38 -20.89
C GLU A 316 7.47 31.53 -20.01
N TYR A 317 6.31 31.34 -20.65
CA TYR A 317 5.00 31.26 -20.00
C TYR A 317 4.36 29.92 -20.34
N ILE A 318 3.66 29.31 -19.38
CA ILE A 318 2.89 28.08 -19.57
C ILE A 318 1.40 28.44 -19.50
N ASN A 319 0.59 27.81 -20.35
CA ASN A 319 -0.86 28.00 -20.39
C ASN A 319 -1.52 26.72 -19.86
N ILE A 320 -2.24 26.83 -18.75
CA ILE A 320 -3.04 25.75 -18.17
C ILE A 320 -4.46 26.28 -18.01
N GLY A 321 -5.44 25.60 -18.62
CA GLY A 321 -6.85 25.97 -18.53
C GLY A 321 -7.19 27.41 -19.00
N GLY A 322 -6.42 27.97 -19.93
CA GLY A 322 -6.64 29.32 -20.48
C GLY A 322 -5.96 30.46 -19.70
N ILE A 323 -5.23 30.18 -18.63
CA ILE A 323 -4.52 31.17 -17.80
C ILE A 323 -3.01 31.09 -18.05
N LYS A 324 -2.39 32.23 -18.39
CA LYS A 324 -0.93 32.34 -18.61
C LYS A 324 -0.20 32.63 -17.30
N ILE A 325 0.72 31.75 -16.90
CA ILE A 325 1.52 31.91 -15.68
C ILE A 325 3.02 32.03 -16.03
N LYS A 326 3.72 32.98 -15.38
CA LYS A 326 5.13 33.31 -15.62
C LYS A 326 6.06 32.32 -14.92
N LYS A 327 6.96 31.67 -15.67
CA LYS A 327 7.97 30.75 -15.13
C LYS A 327 9.06 31.55 -14.38
N LYS A 328 9.22 31.34 -13.07
CA LYS A 328 10.36 31.87 -12.30
C LYS A 328 11.42 30.78 -12.15
N THR A 329 12.56 30.97 -12.78
CA THR A 329 13.77 30.16 -12.57
C THR A 329 14.55 30.72 -11.39
N TYR A 330 14.66 29.95 -10.30
CA TYR A 330 15.60 30.24 -9.22
C TYR A 330 16.88 29.41 -9.43
N VAL A 331 18.01 30.09 -9.66
CA VAL A 331 19.34 29.46 -9.63
C VAL A 331 19.75 29.29 -8.17
N LEU A 332 19.37 28.15 -7.58
CA LEU A 332 19.56 27.85 -6.16
C LEU A 332 20.70 26.86 -5.89
N GLY A 333 21.55 26.54 -6.87
CA GLY A 333 22.61 25.53 -6.72
C GLY A 333 23.85 26.00 -5.94
N SER A 334 24.23 27.27 -6.03
CA SER A 334 25.52 27.75 -5.51
C SER A 334 25.49 28.26 -4.07
N VAL A 335 24.33 28.68 -3.56
CA VAL A 335 24.19 29.20 -2.18
C VAL A 335 24.19 28.07 -1.15
N TRP A 336 23.50 26.95 -1.42
CA TRP A 336 23.43 25.82 -0.49
C TRP A 336 24.75 25.09 -0.31
N ILE A 337 25.61 25.07 -1.34
CA ILE A 337 26.95 24.47 -1.24
C ILE A 337 27.83 25.28 -0.27
N ILE A 338 27.74 26.62 -0.33
CA ILE A 338 28.49 27.51 0.57
C ILE A 338 27.97 27.39 2.01
N VAL A 339 26.64 27.31 2.18
CA VAL A 339 26.02 27.11 3.51
C VAL A 339 26.39 25.74 4.09
N GLY A 340 26.39 24.68 3.28
CA GLY A 340 26.80 23.33 3.70
C GLY A 340 28.26 23.26 4.14
N LEU A 341 29.17 23.88 3.39
CA LEU A 341 30.60 23.95 3.76
C LEU A 341 30.82 24.72 5.06
N PHE A 342 30.03 25.77 5.32
CA PHE A 342 30.12 26.54 6.56
C PHE A 342 29.65 25.74 7.78
N ILE A 343 28.55 24.99 7.65
CA ILE A 343 28.01 24.11 8.70
C ILE A 343 29.02 22.99 9.01
N PHE A 344 29.63 22.39 7.98
CA PHE A 344 30.64 21.35 8.17
C PHE A 344 31.87 21.85 8.95
N CYS A 345 32.38 23.05 8.63
CA CYS A 345 33.47 23.68 9.37
C CYS A 345 33.12 23.94 10.85
N LEU A 346 31.88 24.35 11.15
CA LEU A 346 31.41 24.57 12.52
C LEU A 346 31.36 23.26 13.33
N ILE A 347 30.88 22.17 12.71
CA ILE A 347 30.84 20.85 13.34
C ILE A 347 32.26 20.35 13.63
N LEU A 348 33.18 20.50 12.67
CA LEU A 348 34.57 20.10 12.86
C LEU A 348 35.25 20.88 14.00
N LEU A 349 35.00 22.19 14.08
CA LEU A 349 35.53 23.05 15.15
C LEU A 349 34.97 22.66 16.52
N MET A 350 33.66 22.40 16.62
CA MET A 350 33.02 21.94 17.86
C MET A 350 33.56 20.58 18.32
N THR A 351 33.81 19.67 17.38
CA THR A 351 34.37 18.34 17.69
C THR A 351 35.82 18.43 18.20
N LEU A 352 36.62 19.35 17.64
CA LEU A 352 37.98 19.63 18.10
C LEU A 352 38.02 20.33 19.47
N LEU A 353 37.06 21.21 19.76
CA LEU A 353 36.91 21.82 21.07
C LEU A 353 36.43 20.81 22.13
N TYR A 354 35.53 19.91 21.76
CA TYR A 354 35.01 18.86 22.64
C TYR A 354 36.09 17.83 23.00
N SER A 355 36.91 17.42 22.04
CA SER A 355 38.00 16.46 22.27
C SER A 355 39.15 17.00 23.14
N ARG A 356 39.29 18.32 23.27
CA ARG A 356 40.28 18.94 24.17
C ARG A 356 39.86 19.03 25.64
N ASN A 357 38.58 18.82 25.97
CA ASN A 357 38.02 19.06 27.31
C ASN A 357 37.68 17.81 28.12
N VAL A 358 38.18 16.62 27.76
CA VAL A 358 37.89 15.39 28.51
C VAL A 358 39.17 14.84 29.17
N GLU A 359 39.34 15.14 30.46
CA GLU A 359 40.33 14.45 31.31
C GLU A 359 39.92 12.98 31.57
N PRO A 360 40.85 12.00 31.51
CA PRO A 360 40.53 10.57 31.50
C PRO A 360 40.24 9.93 32.88
N VAL A 361 39.97 10.71 33.94
CA VAL A 361 39.89 10.18 35.32
C VAL A 361 38.49 9.63 35.67
N ASN A 362 37.43 10.00 34.94
CA ASN A 362 36.06 9.72 35.38
C ASN A 362 35.46 8.39 34.89
N GLN A 363 36.02 7.74 33.86
CA GLN A 363 35.43 6.51 33.31
C GLN A 363 35.63 5.28 34.23
N ARG A 364 36.78 5.15 34.91
CA ARG A 364 37.06 3.97 35.75
C ARG A 364 36.18 3.89 37.00
N LYS A 365 35.83 5.03 37.61
CA LYS A 365 34.93 5.07 38.77
C LYS A 365 33.49 4.70 38.39
N THR A 366 33.01 5.19 37.25
CA THR A 366 31.65 4.90 36.76
C THR A 366 31.49 3.43 36.37
N ILE A 367 32.48 2.85 35.69
CA ILE A 367 32.46 1.41 35.34
C ILE A 367 32.47 0.54 36.61
N HIS A 368 33.25 0.90 37.62
CA HIS A 368 33.31 0.14 38.87
C HIS A 368 31.98 0.20 39.66
N LEU A 369 31.31 1.36 39.67
CA LEU A 369 29.99 1.50 40.31
C LEU A 369 28.91 0.68 39.60
N LEU A 370 28.90 0.70 38.26
CA LEU A 370 27.95 -0.08 37.45
C LEU A 370 28.13 -1.59 37.64
N GLN A 371 29.38 -2.07 37.69
CA GLN A 371 29.67 -3.48 37.97
C GLN A 371 29.21 -3.91 39.38
N LYS A 372 29.31 -3.02 40.37
CA LYS A 372 28.82 -3.29 41.73
C LYS A 372 27.30 -3.36 41.78
N GLN A 373 26.60 -2.50 41.04
CA GLN A 373 25.13 -2.53 40.96
C GLN A 373 24.60 -3.78 40.23
N LEU A 374 25.27 -4.22 39.16
CA LEU A 374 24.91 -5.44 38.45
C LEU A 374 25.01 -6.68 39.36
N LYS A 375 26.09 -6.81 40.14
CA LYS A 375 26.24 -7.92 41.10
C LYS A 375 25.15 -7.96 42.16
N ILE A 376 24.66 -6.81 42.61
CA ILE A 376 23.57 -6.74 43.60
C ILE A 376 22.25 -7.19 42.97
N LYS A 377 21.97 -6.77 41.72
CA LYS A 377 20.78 -7.23 40.99
C LYS A 377 20.80 -8.73 40.72
N ASP A 378 21.95 -9.29 40.33
CA ASP A 378 22.07 -10.74 40.12
C ASP A 378 21.79 -11.53 41.40
N GLN A 379 22.27 -11.05 42.56
CA GLN A 379 21.97 -11.68 43.85
C GLN A 379 20.49 -11.59 44.23
N GLN A 380 19.82 -10.47 43.91
CA GLN A 380 18.38 -10.31 44.15
C GLN A 380 17.54 -11.24 43.26
N ILE A 381 17.92 -11.42 41.99
CA ILE A 381 17.25 -12.34 41.06
C ILE A 381 17.41 -13.78 41.53
N ILE A 382 18.60 -14.18 41.96
CA ILE A 382 18.85 -15.52 42.51
C ILE A 382 18.02 -15.74 43.79
N HIS A 383 17.91 -14.73 44.65
CA HIS A 383 17.10 -14.84 45.87
C HIS A 383 15.61 -15.01 45.56
N GLN A 384 15.05 -14.19 44.65
CA GLN A 384 13.65 -14.32 44.21
C GLN A 384 13.37 -15.67 43.54
N SER A 385 14.30 -16.17 42.71
CA SER A 385 14.16 -17.49 42.09
C SER A 385 14.12 -18.61 43.14
N ASN A 386 14.92 -18.53 44.20
CA ASN A 386 14.91 -19.50 45.28
C ASN A 386 13.63 -19.46 46.13
N GLU A 387 13.09 -18.27 46.41
CA GLU A 387 11.79 -18.12 47.09
C GLU A 387 10.67 -18.73 46.24
N TYR A 388 10.66 -18.46 44.93
CA TYR A 388 9.66 -19.01 44.02
C TYR A 388 9.71 -20.54 43.97
N ASN A 389 10.93 -21.12 43.94
CA ASN A 389 11.12 -22.56 43.98
C ASN A 389 10.68 -23.19 45.31
N GLN A 390 10.84 -22.50 46.45
CA GLN A 390 10.30 -22.96 47.74
C GLN A 390 8.77 -22.95 47.75
N ILE A 391 8.14 -21.92 47.20
CA ILE A 391 6.67 -21.84 47.08
C ILE A 391 6.14 -22.98 46.20
N ILE A 392 6.78 -23.24 45.06
CA ILE A 392 6.42 -24.36 44.17
C ILE A 392 6.50 -25.69 44.92
N LYS A 393 7.57 -25.90 45.70
CA LYS A 393 7.74 -27.13 46.49
C LYS A 393 6.66 -27.30 47.56
N GLN A 394 6.32 -26.23 48.29
CA GLN A 394 5.22 -26.27 49.27
C GLN A 394 3.86 -26.57 48.63
N LEU A 395 3.60 -26.03 47.43
CA LEU A 395 2.38 -26.33 46.67
C LEU A 395 2.34 -27.80 46.22
N GLN A 396 3.47 -28.35 45.78
CA GLN A 396 3.59 -29.77 45.40
C GLN A 396 3.38 -30.69 46.61
N ASP A 397 3.97 -30.38 47.75
CA ASP A 397 3.81 -31.17 48.99
C ASP A 397 2.36 -31.11 49.51
N SER A 398 1.69 -29.95 49.41
CA SER A 398 0.27 -29.81 49.77
C SER A 398 -0.68 -30.55 48.82
N LEU A 399 -0.31 -30.69 47.55
CA LEU A 399 -1.06 -31.48 46.56
C LEU A 399 -0.86 -32.99 46.76
N ALA A 400 0.35 -33.41 47.18
CA ALA A 400 0.63 -34.80 47.55
C ALA A 400 -0.14 -35.21 48.82
N GLY A 401 -0.15 -34.37 49.86
CA GLY A 401 -0.90 -34.64 51.10
C GLY A 401 -2.42 -34.73 50.92
N ARG A 402 -2.99 -34.07 49.91
CA ARG A 402 -4.43 -34.21 49.55
C ARG A 402 -4.76 -35.52 48.83
N LYS A 403 -3.78 -36.19 48.22
CA LYS A 403 -3.99 -37.51 47.60
C LYS A 403 -4.04 -38.62 48.65
N ASP A 404 -3.22 -38.52 49.70
CA ASP A 404 -3.19 -39.55 50.75
C ASP A 404 -4.45 -39.51 51.63
N THR A 405 -5.01 -38.32 51.91
CA THR A 405 -6.27 -38.20 52.67
C THR A 405 -7.52 -38.68 51.92
N ASN A 406 -7.49 -38.70 50.58
CA ASN A 406 -8.60 -39.19 49.76
C ASN A 406 -8.54 -40.71 49.53
N MET A 407 -7.43 -41.37 49.87
CA MET A 407 -7.33 -42.84 49.81
C MET A 407 -7.86 -43.51 51.08
N ASP A 408 -7.64 -42.92 52.27
CA ASP A 408 -8.17 -43.45 53.54
C ASP A 408 -9.70 -43.24 53.70
N SER A 409 -10.32 -42.32 52.96
CA SER A 409 -11.78 -42.13 52.97
C SER A 409 -12.53 -43.00 51.94
N ALA A 410 -11.80 -43.69 51.05
CA ALA A 410 -12.40 -44.53 50.00
C ALA A 410 -12.52 -46.02 50.40
N GLU A 411 -11.80 -46.48 51.44
CA GLU A 411 -11.92 -47.86 51.95
C GLU A 411 -12.97 -48.03 53.07
N ALA A 412 -13.66 -46.97 53.51
CA ALA A 412 -14.66 -47.04 54.59
C ALA A 412 -16.14 -47.03 54.13
N VAL A 413 -16.43 -47.16 52.83
CA VAL A 413 -17.81 -47.10 52.29
C VAL A 413 -18.28 -48.43 51.65
N GLU A 414 -17.45 -49.48 51.62
CA GLU A 414 -17.86 -50.81 51.13
C GLU A 414 -18.16 -51.86 52.22
N GLU A 415 -18.09 -51.51 53.51
CA GLU A 415 -18.59 -52.37 54.60
C GLU A 415 -19.56 -51.62 55.52
N GLY A 416 -20.86 -51.62 55.18
CA GLY A 416 -21.90 -51.25 56.14
C GLY A 416 -23.19 -50.68 55.56
N SER A 417 -24.20 -51.55 55.46
CA SER A 417 -25.66 -51.31 55.47
C SER A 417 -26.30 -50.48 54.36
#